data_AF-A0AA95FEE5-F1
#
_entry.id   AF-A0AA95FEE5-F1
#
_cell.length_a   1.000
_cell.length_b   1.000
_cell.length_c   1.000
_cell.angle_alpha   90.00
_cell.angle_beta   90.00
_cell.angle_gamma   90.00
#
_symmetry.space_group_name_H-M   'P 1'
#
loop_
_entity.id
_entity.type
_entity.pdbx_description
1 polymer ?
#
loop_
_entity_poly.entity_id
_entity_poly.type
_entity_poly.pdbx_seq_one_letter_code
_entity_poly.pdbx_strand_id
1 'polypeptide(L)'
;MITAFVALTQVVAVPVMGVMTVFLIFYKKFSLKDIFTVAFITVLVYSPWVIRNYITFDKVIISKSPFWQNVFLGYIPDYQILSGTHFLTEEEKKIVFKKTAAHNEFINEKIYKEEVLKIVEKDSFAPIKKGVNNFISLWFVPKTYFDNDAWSILIGRKLYVAFINLLLLISLIYFFRNQKKIFIFCCIVFGGFTFPYLIGHAANIRFKLDFEWIETSVISLFLFLKYFVRGKEFEIKEKINF
;
A
#
# COMPACT_ATOMS: atom_id res chain seq x y z
N MET A 1 5.63 19.60 -7.72
CA MET A 1 4.35 20.29 -7.40
C MET A 1 3.15 19.57 -8.03
N ILE A 2 3.19 19.24 -9.33
CA ILE A 2 2.15 18.46 -10.04
C ILE A 2 1.97 17.04 -9.44
N THR A 3 3.05 16.38 -9.04
CA THR A 3 3.03 15.04 -8.40
C THR A 3 2.36 15.00 -7.02
N ALA A 4 2.47 16.08 -6.24
CA ALA A 4 1.85 16.17 -4.92
C ALA A 4 0.32 16.32 -5.00
N PHE A 5 -0.18 17.01 -6.03
CA PHE A 5 -1.62 17.10 -6.31
C PHE A 5 -2.20 15.75 -6.72
N VAL A 6 -1.46 14.95 -7.49
CA VAL A 6 -1.90 13.59 -7.86
C VAL A 6 -2.02 12.71 -6.62
N ALA A 7 -1.07 12.79 -5.68
CA ALA A 7 -1.10 12.02 -4.43
C ALA A 7 -2.35 12.31 -3.58
N LEU A 8 -2.79 13.57 -3.49
CA LEU A 8 -4.00 13.96 -2.74
C LEU A 8 -5.30 13.40 -3.32
N THR A 9 -5.31 12.99 -4.58
CA THR A 9 -6.50 12.43 -5.26
C THR A 9 -6.59 10.91 -5.16
N GLN A 10 -5.58 10.25 -4.59
CA GLN A 10 -5.57 8.80 -4.48
C GLN A 10 -6.35 8.34 -3.24
N VAL A 11 -7.19 7.31 -3.43
CA VAL A 11 -8.00 6.69 -2.36
C VAL A 11 -7.14 6.22 -1.17
N VAL A 12 -5.86 5.96 -1.42
CA VAL A 12 -4.87 5.53 -0.43
C VAL A 12 -4.37 6.69 0.46
N ALA A 13 -4.51 7.94 0.01
CA ALA A 13 -4.16 9.11 0.80
C ALA A 13 -5.06 9.25 2.05
N VAL A 14 -6.31 8.79 2.01
CA VAL A 14 -7.23 8.92 3.16
C VAL A 14 -6.80 8.03 4.35
N PRO A 15 -6.45 6.73 4.17
CA PRO A 15 -5.83 5.94 5.23
C PRO A 15 -4.49 6.51 5.71
N VAL A 16 -3.62 6.98 4.82
CA VAL A 16 -2.34 7.61 5.19
C VAL A 16 -2.58 8.87 6.02
N MET A 17 -3.49 9.74 5.59
CA MET A 17 -3.86 10.96 6.32
C MET A 17 -4.54 10.64 7.64
N GLY A 18 -5.36 9.59 7.71
CA GLY A 18 -5.95 9.10 8.96
C GLY A 18 -4.89 8.58 9.94
N VAL A 19 -3.93 7.78 9.45
CA VAL A 19 -2.82 7.26 10.27
C VAL A 19 -1.87 8.38 10.68
N MET A 20 -1.57 9.33 9.80
CA MET A 20 -0.79 10.54 10.12
C MET A 20 -1.51 11.42 11.14
N THR A 21 -2.83 11.56 11.03
CA THR A 21 -3.66 12.28 12.01
C THR A 21 -3.62 11.59 13.36
N VAL A 22 -3.83 10.27 13.41
CA VAL A 22 -3.75 9.48 14.65
C VAL A 22 -2.35 9.58 15.26
N PHE A 23 -1.29 9.50 14.46
CA PHE A 23 0.07 9.69 14.92
C PHE A 23 0.31 11.10 15.47
N LEU A 24 -0.18 12.13 14.80
CA LEU A 24 -0.13 13.51 15.28
C LEU A 24 -0.92 13.66 16.59
N ILE A 25 -2.09 13.04 16.73
CA ILE A 25 -2.91 12.98 17.97
C ILE A 25 -2.14 12.33 19.13
N PHE A 26 -1.33 11.30 18.88
CA PHE A 26 -0.53 10.65 19.93
C PHE A 26 0.79 11.38 20.22
N TYR A 27 1.33 12.17 19.29
CA TYR A 27 2.62 12.85 19.44
C TYR A 27 2.50 14.30 19.96
N LYS A 28 1.41 14.99 19.64
CA LYS A 28 1.00 16.27 20.25
C LYS A 28 -0.25 16.02 21.08
N LYS A 29 -0.35 16.58 22.29
CA LYS A 29 -1.59 16.59 23.10
C LYS A 29 -2.68 17.38 22.37
N PHE A 30 -3.30 16.78 21.36
CA PHE A 30 -4.38 17.39 20.61
C PHE A 30 -5.64 17.50 21.48
N SER A 31 -6.35 18.60 21.35
CA SER A 31 -7.61 18.83 22.05
C SER A 31 -8.75 18.11 21.33
N LEU A 32 -9.86 17.84 22.02
CA LEU A 32 -11.08 17.29 21.41
C LEU A 32 -11.55 18.10 20.19
N LYS A 33 -11.35 19.43 20.20
CA LYS A 33 -11.67 20.31 19.06
C LYS A 33 -10.88 19.95 17.82
N ASP A 34 -9.61 19.59 17.96
CA ASP A 34 -8.77 19.26 16.83
C ASP A 34 -9.15 17.91 16.21
N ILE A 35 -9.49 16.92 17.05
CA ILE A 35 -10.01 15.62 16.59
C ILE A 35 -11.31 15.83 15.78
N PHE A 36 -12.24 16.62 16.30
CA PHE A 36 -13.47 16.96 15.60
C PHE A 36 -13.21 17.72 14.30
N THR A 37 -12.26 18.65 14.29
CA THR A 37 -11.89 19.41 13.10
C THR A 37 -11.34 18.48 12.01
N VAL A 38 -10.45 17.56 12.36
CA VAL A 38 -9.92 16.61 11.38
C VAL A 38 -10.98 15.63 10.90
N ALA A 39 -11.83 15.11 11.79
CA ALA A 39 -12.94 14.24 11.41
C ALA A 39 -13.90 14.96 10.43
N PHE A 40 -14.24 16.22 10.72
CA PHE A 40 -15.11 17.03 9.88
C PHE A 40 -14.50 17.30 8.50
N ILE A 41 -13.23 17.70 8.45
CA ILE A 41 -12.51 17.90 7.18
C ILE A 41 -12.43 16.59 6.39
N THR A 42 -12.16 15.46 7.07
CA THR A 42 -12.10 14.14 6.43
C THR A 42 -13.45 13.77 5.81
N VAL A 43 -14.55 13.97 6.54
CA VAL A 43 -15.91 13.72 6.03
C VAL A 43 -16.22 14.62 4.85
N LEU A 44 -15.92 15.92 4.93
CA LEU A 44 -16.14 16.86 3.83
C LEU A 44 -15.36 16.47 2.58
N VAL A 45 -14.09 16.10 2.71
CA VAL A 45 -13.23 15.73 1.57
C VAL A 45 -13.59 14.35 1.01
N TYR A 46 -14.06 13.43 1.85
CA TYR A 46 -14.45 12.08 1.42
C TYR A 46 -15.88 12.02 0.86
N SER A 47 -16.76 12.94 1.29
CA SER A 47 -18.17 12.96 0.89
C SER A 47 -18.42 13.01 -0.63
N PRO A 48 -17.65 13.73 -1.48
CA PRO A 48 -17.88 13.74 -2.93
C PRO A 48 -17.68 12.36 -3.55
N TRP A 49 -16.74 11.56 -3.02
CA TRP A 49 -16.52 10.19 -3.48
C TRP A 49 -17.69 9.28 -3.11
N VAL A 50 -18.18 9.40 -1.87
CA VAL A 50 -19.35 8.64 -1.38
C VAL A 50 -20.61 9.02 -2.17
N ILE A 51 -20.85 10.30 -2.42
CA ILE A 51 -21.98 10.81 -3.20
C ILE A 51 -21.90 10.32 -4.64
N ARG A 52 -20.73 10.40 -5.28
CA ARG A 52 -20.52 9.90 -6.65
C ARG A 52 -20.80 8.39 -6.75
N ASN A 53 -20.39 7.60 -5.76
CA ASN A 53 -20.72 6.17 -5.71
C ASN A 53 -22.23 5.95 -5.49
N TYR A 54 -22.87 6.70 -4.60
CA TYR A 54 -24.30 6.60 -4.37
C TYR A 54 -25.10 6.87 -5.65
N ILE A 55 -24.77 7.93 -6.39
CA ILE A 55 -25.42 8.28 -7.67
C ILE A 55 -25.18 7.21 -8.74
N THR A 56 -24.00 6.56 -8.75
CA THR A 56 -23.64 5.58 -9.78
C THR A 56 -24.26 4.21 -9.50
N PHE A 57 -24.47 3.85 -8.23
CA PHE A 57 -24.81 2.49 -7.82
C PHE A 57 -26.14 2.38 -7.04
N ASP A 58 -26.85 3.50 -6.86
CA ASP A 58 -28.07 3.65 -6.04
C ASP A 58 -27.94 3.07 -4.62
N LYS A 59 -26.71 3.00 -4.10
CA LYS A 59 -26.37 2.40 -2.80
C LYS A 59 -25.24 3.15 -2.13
N VAL A 60 -25.34 3.30 -0.82
CA VAL A 60 -24.28 3.94 -0.01
C VAL A 60 -23.13 2.95 0.11
N ILE A 61 -22.13 3.10 -0.75
CA ILE A 61 -20.93 2.28 -0.80
C ILE A 61 -19.81 3.04 -0.09
N ILE A 62 -19.57 2.66 1.16
CA ILE A 62 -18.62 3.33 2.06
C ILE A 62 -17.19 2.77 1.87
N SER A 63 -17.05 1.56 1.32
CA SER A 63 -15.78 0.88 1.02
C SER A 63 -15.72 0.39 -0.42
N LYS A 64 -14.51 0.18 -0.95
CA LYS A 64 -14.27 -0.19 -2.35
C LYS A 64 -15.07 -1.47 -2.73
N SER A 65 -15.96 -1.35 -3.72
CA SER A 65 -16.96 -2.36 -4.12
C SER A 65 -16.48 -3.77 -4.51
N PRO A 66 -15.26 -4.00 -5.05
CA PRO A 66 -14.86 -5.36 -5.42
C PRO A 66 -13.88 -6.01 -4.42
N PHE A 67 -14.31 -6.38 -3.21
CA PHE A 67 -13.40 -7.03 -2.25
C PHE A 67 -12.94 -8.39 -2.77
N TRP A 68 -13.87 -9.29 -3.09
CA TRP A 68 -13.58 -10.64 -3.54
C TRP A 68 -12.96 -10.68 -4.92
N GLN A 69 -13.31 -9.75 -5.81
CA GLN A 69 -12.60 -9.58 -7.07
C GLN A 69 -11.12 -9.27 -6.81
N ASN A 70 -10.80 -8.32 -5.92
CA ASN A 70 -9.39 -8.02 -5.60
C ASN A 70 -8.68 -9.21 -4.97
N VAL A 71 -9.37 -9.98 -4.12
CA VAL A 71 -8.83 -11.23 -3.55
C VAL A 71 -8.57 -12.25 -4.66
N PHE A 72 -9.55 -12.50 -5.54
CA PHE A 72 -9.48 -13.46 -6.65
C PHE A 72 -8.39 -13.10 -7.67
N LEU A 73 -8.28 -11.82 -8.05
CA LEU A 73 -7.20 -11.35 -8.91
C LEU A 73 -5.83 -11.72 -8.34
N GLY A 74 -5.67 -11.72 -7.02
CA GLY A 74 -4.45 -12.16 -6.36
C GLY A 74 -4.15 -13.67 -6.46
N TYR A 75 -5.02 -14.49 -7.04
CA TYR A 75 -4.80 -15.91 -7.34
C TYR A 75 -4.55 -16.18 -8.83
N ILE A 76 -4.67 -15.17 -9.70
CA ILE A 76 -4.52 -15.34 -11.14
C ILE A 76 -3.04 -15.52 -11.52
N PRO A 77 -2.71 -16.53 -12.34
CA PRO A 77 -1.36 -16.79 -12.87
C PRO A 77 -0.58 -15.57 -13.36
N ASP A 78 -1.23 -14.68 -14.11
CA ASP A 78 -0.64 -13.46 -14.68
C ASP A 78 0.03 -12.54 -13.66
N TYR A 79 -0.32 -12.68 -12.38
CA TYR A 79 0.19 -11.84 -11.30
C TYR A 79 1.07 -12.60 -10.31
N GLN A 80 1.27 -13.90 -10.53
CA GLN A 80 2.08 -14.77 -9.68
C GLN A 80 3.51 -14.87 -10.20
N ILE A 81 4.46 -14.47 -9.36
CA ILE A 81 5.89 -14.57 -9.59
C ILE A 81 6.36 -16.00 -9.32
N LEU A 82 5.90 -16.60 -8.23
CA LEU A 82 6.37 -17.92 -7.81
C LEU A 82 5.65 -19.05 -8.58
N SER A 83 6.41 -20.01 -9.08
CA SER A 83 5.86 -21.17 -9.81
C SER A 83 4.83 -21.95 -8.96
N GLY A 84 5.10 -22.14 -7.67
CA GLY A 84 4.20 -22.80 -6.72
C GLY A 84 2.93 -22.03 -6.33
N THR A 85 2.65 -20.88 -6.96
CA THR A 85 1.46 -20.05 -6.71
C THR A 85 0.48 -20.02 -7.89
N HIS A 86 0.63 -20.90 -8.86
CA HIS A 86 -0.33 -21.03 -9.97
C HIS A 86 -1.51 -21.91 -9.53
N PHE A 87 -2.57 -21.29 -9.03
CA PHE A 87 -3.72 -22.01 -8.47
C PHE A 87 -4.80 -22.35 -9.49
N LEU A 88 -4.80 -21.64 -10.62
CA LEU A 88 -5.77 -21.74 -11.70
C LEU A 88 -5.05 -22.00 -13.02
N THR A 89 -5.67 -22.76 -13.90
CA THR A 89 -5.31 -22.86 -15.31
C THR A 89 -5.85 -21.66 -16.09
N GLU A 90 -5.27 -21.40 -17.26
CA GLU A 90 -5.77 -20.33 -18.16
C GLU A 90 -7.21 -20.58 -18.64
N GLU A 91 -7.64 -21.84 -18.69
CA GLU A 91 -9.02 -22.21 -19.05
C GLU A 91 -10.00 -21.89 -17.92
N GLU A 92 -9.70 -22.28 -16.68
CA GLU A 92 -10.51 -21.96 -15.50
C GLU A 92 -10.66 -20.44 -15.34
N LYS A 93 -9.56 -19.69 -15.48
CA LYS A 93 -9.56 -18.23 -15.49
C LYS A 93 -10.50 -17.65 -16.55
N LYS A 94 -10.43 -18.13 -17.79
CA LYS A 94 -11.31 -17.67 -18.89
C LYS A 94 -12.78 -17.96 -18.60
N ILE A 95 -13.09 -19.10 -18.00
CA ILE A 95 -14.45 -19.48 -17.61
C ILE A 95 -14.99 -18.48 -16.58
N VAL A 96 -14.22 -18.16 -15.54
CA VAL A 96 -14.63 -17.21 -14.50
C VAL A 96 -14.85 -15.82 -15.09
N PHE A 97 -13.95 -15.31 -15.93
CA PHE A 97 -14.12 -14.00 -16.57
C PHE A 97 -15.31 -13.94 -17.54
N LYS A 98 -15.58 -15.02 -18.28
CA LYS A 98 -16.80 -15.10 -19.12
C LYS A 98 -18.07 -15.07 -18.27
N LYS A 99 -18.07 -15.78 -17.13
CA LYS A 99 -19.20 -15.81 -16.19
C LYS A 99 -19.46 -14.42 -15.59
N THR A 100 -18.41 -13.68 -15.22
CA THR A 100 -18.56 -12.35 -14.62
C THR A 100 -18.86 -11.24 -15.64
N ALA A 101 -18.49 -11.41 -16.91
CA ALA A 101 -18.82 -10.45 -17.97
C ALA A 101 -20.34 -10.33 -18.24
N ALA A 102 -21.12 -11.36 -17.88
CA ALA A 102 -22.57 -11.43 -18.11
C ALA A 102 -23.42 -10.82 -16.98
N HIS A 103 -22.80 -10.36 -15.88
CA HIS A 103 -23.51 -9.99 -14.66
C HIS A 103 -23.04 -8.64 -14.07
N ASN A 104 -23.84 -8.12 -13.13
CA ASN A 104 -23.50 -6.90 -12.40
C ASN A 104 -22.42 -7.15 -11.31
N GLU A 105 -21.80 -6.07 -10.82
CA GLU A 105 -20.69 -6.13 -9.85
C GLU A 105 -21.04 -6.89 -8.56
N PHE A 106 -22.29 -6.82 -8.09
CA PHE A 106 -22.74 -7.53 -6.89
C PHE A 106 -22.83 -9.05 -7.07
N ILE A 107 -23.28 -9.50 -8.23
CA ILE A 107 -23.29 -10.94 -8.57
C ILE A 107 -21.86 -11.42 -8.81
N ASN A 108 -21.03 -10.59 -9.44
CA ASN A 108 -19.62 -10.90 -9.67
C ASN A 108 -18.86 -11.12 -8.37
N GLU A 109 -19.10 -10.32 -7.33
CA GLU A 109 -18.50 -10.52 -6.01
C GLU A 109 -18.82 -11.89 -5.39
N LYS A 110 -20.06 -12.39 -5.57
CA LYS A 110 -20.43 -13.75 -5.11
C LYS A 110 -19.69 -14.82 -5.90
N ILE A 111 -19.62 -14.66 -7.22
CA ILE A 111 -18.88 -15.60 -8.09
C ILE A 111 -17.41 -15.63 -7.69
N TYR A 112 -16.76 -14.47 -7.52
CA TYR A 112 -15.35 -14.41 -7.10
C TYR A 112 -15.14 -15.05 -5.72
N LYS A 113 -16.06 -14.84 -4.77
CA LYS A 113 -15.99 -15.51 -3.46
C LYS A 113 -16.04 -17.03 -3.60
N GLU A 114 -16.99 -17.56 -4.37
CA GLU A 114 -17.13 -19.01 -4.60
C GLU A 114 -15.85 -19.60 -5.22
N GLU A 115 -15.28 -18.93 -6.23
CA GLU A 115 -14.05 -19.41 -6.87
C GLU A 115 -12.84 -19.35 -5.94
N VAL A 116 -12.71 -18.30 -5.10
CA VAL A 116 -11.66 -18.24 -4.07
C VAL A 116 -11.82 -19.38 -3.06
N LEU A 117 -13.04 -19.70 -2.62
CA LEU A 117 -13.27 -20.80 -1.69
C LEU A 117 -12.87 -22.15 -2.29
N LYS A 118 -13.21 -22.42 -3.55
CA LYS A 118 -12.77 -23.65 -4.25
C LYS A 118 -11.24 -23.78 -4.29
N ILE A 119 -10.52 -22.69 -4.52
CA ILE A 119 -9.06 -22.68 -4.51
C ILE A 119 -8.51 -23.04 -3.13
N VAL A 120 -9.09 -22.46 -2.07
CA VAL A 120 -8.66 -22.71 -0.68
C VAL A 120 -9.03 -24.12 -0.22
N GLU A 121 -10.15 -24.67 -0.68
CA GLU A 121 -10.53 -26.06 -0.42
C GLU A 121 -9.57 -27.05 -1.10
N LYS A 122 -9.10 -26.74 -2.31
CA LYS A 122 -8.11 -27.55 -3.04
C LYS A 122 -6.71 -27.45 -2.44
N ASP A 123 -6.31 -26.28 -1.95
CA ASP A 123 -5.03 -26.04 -1.27
C ASP A 123 -5.22 -25.07 -0.11
N SER A 124 -5.26 -25.61 1.11
CA SER A 124 -5.45 -24.83 2.34
C SER A 124 -4.34 -23.82 2.61
N PHE A 125 -3.15 -24.02 2.02
CA PHE A 125 -2.02 -23.09 2.11
C PHE A 125 -2.02 -22.04 1.00
N ALA A 126 -2.95 -22.09 0.05
CA ALA A 126 -3.03 -21.14 -1.06
C ALA A 126 -3.04 -19.67 -0.61
N PRO A 127 -3.79 -19.25 0.45
CA PRO A 127 -3.75 -17.87 0.94
C PRO A 127 -2.37 -17.43 1.42
N ILE A 128 -1.62 -18.32 2.07
CA ILE A 128 -0.27 -18.02 2.60
C ILE A 128 0.71 -17.89 1.44
N LYS A 129 0.71 -18.86 0.52
CA LYS A 129 1.58 -18.86 -0.68
C LYS A 129 1.33 -17.61 -1.54
N LYS A 130 0.05 -17.29 -1.77
CA LYS A 130 -0.36 -16.04 -2.41
C LYS A 130 0.16 -14.82 -1.63
N GLY A 131 -0.02 -14.79 -0.32
CA GLY A 131 0.41 -13.67 0.52
C GLY A 131 1.91 -13.41 0.36
N VAL A 132 2.74 -14.45 0.38
CA VAL A 132 4.18 -14.34 0.13
C VAL A 132 4.47 -13.80 -1.28
N ASN A 133 3.77 -14.28 -2.30
CA ASN A 133 3.92 -13.77 -3.66
C ASN A 133 3.58 -12.27 -3.75
N ASN A 134 2.46 -11.85 -3.15
CA ASN A 134 2.04 -10.46 -3.12
C ASN A 134 3.00 -9.59 -2.30
N PHE A 135 3.59 -10.13 -1.22
CA PHE A 135 4.62 -9.47 -0.45
C PHE A 135 5.84 -9.15 -1.33
N ILE A 136 6.32 -10.14 -2.08
CA ILE A 136 7.44 -9.95 -3.03
C ILE A 136 7.05 -8.92 -4.11
N SER A 137 5.85 -9.04 -4.66
CA SER A 137 5.35 -8.12 -5.70
C SER A 137 5.28 -6.67 -5.20
N LEU A 138 4.82 -6.46 -3.96
CA LEU A 138 4.70 -5.14 -3.35
C LEU A 138 6.07 -4.54 -3.03
N TRP A 139 6.90 -5.28 -2.30
CA TRP A 139 8.17 -4.79 -1.78
C TRP A 139 9.31 -4.81 -2.81
N PHE A 140 9.21 -5.58 -3.90
CA PHE A 140 10.26 -5.64 -4.91
C PHE A 140 9.80 -5.17 -6.29
N VAL A 141 9.10 -5.98 -7.08
CA VAL A 141 8.49 -5.56 -8.35
C VAL A 141 7.34 -6.51 -8.73
N PRO A 142 6.30 -6.02 -9.43
CA PRO A 142 5.24 -6.87 -9.98
C PRO A 142 5.76 -7.86 -11.02
N LYS A 143 5.01 -8.96 -11.23
CA LYS A 143 5.36 -10.04 -12.16
C LYS A 143 5.84 -9.54 -13.53
N THR A 144 5.13 -8.57 -14.13
CA THR A 144 5.47 -7.98 -15.44
C THR A 144 6.91 -7.45 -15.52
N TYR A 145 7.42 -6.88 -14.42
CA TYR A 145 8.80 -6.39 -14.33
C TYR A 145 9.74 -7.45 -13.78
N PHE A 146 9.23 -8.40 -12.98
CA PHE A 146 10.01 -9.50 -12.45
C PHE A 146 10.54 -10.38 -13.59
N ASP A 147 9.68 -10.76 -14.52
CA ASP A 147 10.01 -11.66 -15.65
C ASP A 147 10.77 -10.95 -16.78
N ASN A 148 10.89 -9.62 -16.74
CA ASN A 148 11.52 -8.85 -17.80
C ASN A 148 12.95 -8.44 -17.42
N ASP A 149 13.92 -8.92 -18.22
CA ASP A 149 15.34 -8.69 -18.00
C ASP A 149 15.95 -7.62 -18.91
N ALA A 150 15.12 -6.81 -19.57
CA ALA A 150 15.61 -5.65 -20.30
C ALA A 150 16.41 -4.72 -19.37
N TRP A 151 17.56 -4.23 -19.85
CA TRP A 151 18.45 -3.34 -19.08
C TRP A 151 17.73 -2.13 -18.48
N SER A 152 16.76 -1.55 -19.20
CA SER A 152 15.95 -0.44 -18.72
C SER A 152 15.11 -0.79 -17.49
N ILE A 153 14.59 -2.02 -17.40
CA ILE A 153 13.80 -2.51 -16.27
C ILE A 153 14.72 -2.96 -15.12
N LEU A 154 15.84 -3.60 -15.45
CA LEU A 154 16.82 -4.02 -14.47
C LEU A 154 17.36 -2.82 -13.68
N ILE A 155 17.79 -1.77 -14.39
CA ILE A 155 18.32 -0.56 -13.75
C ILE A 155 17.17 0.31 -13.20
N GLY A 156 16.20 0.65 -14.05
CA GLY A 156 15.16 1.63 -13.74
C GLY A 156 14.13 1.16 -12.72
N ARG A 157 13.98 -0.15 -12.49
CA ARG A 157 13.03 -0.71 -11.53
C ARG A 157 13.65 -1.67 -10.54
N LYS A 158 14.28 -2.78 -10.97
CA LYS A 158 14.77 -3.81 -10.03
C LYS A 158 15.85 -3.24 -9.09
N LEU A 159 16.92 -2.66 -9.63
CA LEU A 159 18.01 -2.06 -8.86
C LEU A 159 17.56 -0.83 -8.07
N TYR A 160 16.77 0.05 -8.70
CA TYR A 160 16.20 1.22 -8.04
C TYR A 160 15.45 0.84 -6.75
N VAL A 161 14.55 -0.15 -6.82
CA VAL A 161 13.76 -0.57 -5.65
C VAL A 161 14.63 -1.27 -4.61
N ALA A 162 15.57 -2.11 -5.03
CA ALA A 162 16.53 -2.72 -4.10
C ALA A 162 17.32 -1.65 -3.31
N PHE A 163 17.73 -0.57 -3.97
CA PHE A 163 18.41 0.55 -3.34
C PHE A 163 17.51 1.32 -2.36
N ILE A 164 16.27 1.63 -2.75
CA ILE A 164 15.29 2.28 -1.86
C ILE A 164 15.04 1.42 -0.62
N ASN A 165 14.80 0.12 -0.77
CA ASN A 165 14.61 -0.81 0.35
C ASN A 165 15.80 -0.85 1.30
N LEU A 166 17.02 -0.84 0.76
CA LEU A 166 18.24 -0.80 1.58
C LEU A 166 18.33 0.48 2.41
N LEU A 167 18.08 1.63 1.78
CA LEU A 167 18.05 2.92 2.48
C LEU A 167 16.93 3.00 3.53
N LEU A 168 15.75 2.45 3.21
CA LEU A 168 14.65 2.35 4.15
C LEU A 168 15.03 1.52 5.36
N LEU A 169 15.64 0.35 5.16
CA LEU A 169 16.10 -0.50 6.25
C LEU A 169 17.08 0.24 7.18
N ILE A 170 18.06 0.95 6.60
CA ILE A 170 19.00 1.79 7.35
C ILE A 170 18.25 2.87 8.15
N SER A 171 17.26 3.51 7.53
CA SER A 171 16.42 4.54 8.15
C SER A 171 15.62 3.98 9.34
N LEU A 172 15.01 2.81 9.17
CA LEU A 172 14.26 2.13 10.22
C LEU A 172 15.15 1.68 11.38
N ILE A 173 16.36 1.16 11.10
CA ILE A 173 17.35 0.83 12.15
C ILE A 173 17.75 2.10 12.93
N TYR A 174 17.96 3.22 12.24
CA TYR A 174 18.24 4.49 12.89
C TYR A 174 17.08 4.94 13.80
N PHE A 175 15.84 4.88 13.33
CA PHE A 175 14.67 5.25 14.13
C PHE A 175 14.45 4.29 15.30
N PHE A 176 14.69 3.00 15.13
CA PHE A 176 14.59 2.03 16.21
C PHE A 176 15.54 2.37 17.37
N ARG A 177 16.77 2.79 17.05
CA ARG A 177 17.80 3.12 18.04
C ARG A 177 17.61 4.50 18.68
N ASN A 178 17.19 5.50 17.90
CA ASN A 178 17.19 6.90 18.35
C ASN A 178 15.79 7.45 18.65
N GLN A 179 14.74 6.99 17.95
CA GLN A 179 13.39 7.55 18.02
C GLN A 179 12.31 6.46 17.89
N LYS A 180 12.17 5.61 18.92
CA LYS A 180 11.27 4.44 18.93
C LYS A 180 9.83 4.75 18.52
N LYS A 181 9.31 5.93 18.87
CA LYS A 181 7.95 6.36 18.47
C LYS A 181 7.81 6.51 16.95
N ILE A 182 8.81 7.09 16.27
CA ILE A 182 8.81 7.21 14.81
C ILE A 182 8.95 5.82 14.17
N PHE A 183 9.79 4.96 14.74
CA PHE A 183 9.92 3.58 14.25
C PHE A 183 8.58 2.83 14.32
N ILE A 184 7.89 2.86 15.47
CA ILE A 184 6.58 2.21 15.63
C ILE A 184 5.56 2.78 14.62
N PHE A 185 5.56 4.11 14.43
CA PHE A 185 4.70 4.73 13.42
C PHE A 185 4.99 4.23 12.01
N CYS A 186 6.26 4.15 11.62
CA CYS A 186 6.65 3.60 10.32
C CYS A 186 6.17 2.14 10.19
N CYS A 187 6.33 1.31 11.23
CA CYS A 187 5.83 -0.07 11.23
C CYS A 187 4.31 -0.13 11.05
N ILE A 188 3.54 0.75 11.70
CA ILE A 188 2.08 0.82 11.54
C ILE A 188 1.72 1.23 10.12
N VAL A 189 2.39 2.23 9.55
CA VAL A 189 2.14 2.70 8.18
C VAL A 189 2.45 1.59 7.17
N PHE A 190 3.66 1.01 7.21
CA PHE A 190 4.04 -0.06 6.29
C PHE A 190 3.21 -1.32 6.47
N GLY A 191 2.84 -1.67 7.71
CA GLY A 191 1.90 -2.75 7.99
C GLY A 191 0.53 -2.47 7.39
N GLY A 192 -0.01 -1.26 7.60
CA GLY A 192 -1.30 -0.82 7.07
C GLY A 192 -1.37 -0.83 5.55
N PHE A 193 -0.24 -0.66 4.85
CA PHE A 193 -0.15 -0.88 3.41
C PHE A 193 0.01 -2.35 3.06
N THR A 194 0.94 -3.05 3.70
CA THR A 194 1.33 -4.41 3.34
C THR A 194 0.14 -5.36 3.51
N PHE A 195 -0.53 -5.36 4.68
CA PHE A 195 -1.56 -6.34 5.01
C PHE A 195 -2.73 -6.40 4.00
N PRO A 196 -3.36 -5.27 3.60
CA PRO A 196 -4.39 -5.29 2.58
C PRO A 196 -3.93 -5.87 1.24
N TYR A 197 -2.67 -5.63 0.82
CA TYR A 197 -2.14 -6.16 -0.42
C TYR A 197 -1.74 -7.65 -0.34
N LEU A 198 -1.41 -8.16 0.85
CA LEU A 198 -1.26 -9.61 1.05
C LEU A 198 -2.59 -10.33 0.77
N ILE A 199 -3.69 -9.76 1.27
CA ILE A 199 -5.04 -10.33 1.13
C ILE A 199 -5.64 -10.08 -0.26
N GLY A 200 -5.46 -8.89 -0.82
CA GLY A 200 -5.97 -8.50 -2.13
C GLY A 200 -5.05 -8.91 -3.28
N HIS A 201 -4.73 -7.97 -4.17
CA HIS A 201 -3.74 -8.17 -5.23
C HIS A 201 -2.76 -6.99 -5.25
N ALA A 202 -1.47 -7.28 -5.45
CA ALA A 202 -0.41 -6.28 -5.56
C ALA A 202 0.04 -6.05 -7.01
N ALA A 203 -0.81 -6.43 -7.99
CA ALA A 203 -0.42 -6.53 -9.39
C ALA A 203 -0.30 -5.20 -10.15
N ASN A 204 -0.93 -4.14 -9.66
CA ASN A 204 -0.98 -2.86 -10.37
C ASN A 204 0.18 -1.96 -9.92
N ILE A 205 1.01 -1.52 -10.86
CA ILE A 205 2.13 -0.59 -10.61
C ILE A 205 1.70 0.70 -9.91
N ARG A 206 0.43 1.13 -10.09
CA ARG A 206 -0.11 2.30 -9.41
C ARG A 206 -0.01 2.16 -7.88
N PHE A 207 -0.29 0.99 -7.32
CA PHE A 207 -0.23 0.77 -5.87
C PHE A 207 1.21 0.71 -5.34
N LYS A 208 2.13 0.27 -6.19
CA LYS A 208 3.55 0.24 -5.86
C LYS A 208 4.17 1.63 -5.83
N LEU A 209 3.76 2.52 -6.73
CA LEU A 209 4.17 3.92 -6.69
C LEU A 209 3.79 4.57 -5.36
N ASP A 210 2.55 4.36 -4.89
CA ASP A 210 2.07 4.91 -3.62
C ASP A 210 2.90 4.39 -2.43
N PHE A 211 3.33 3.14 -2.50
CA PHE A 211 4.20 2.51 -1.52
C PHE A 211 5.63 3.13 -1.54
N GLU A 212 6.24 3.24 -2.73
CA GLU A 212 7.57 3.86 -2.94
C GLU A 212 7.63 5.32 -2.43
N TRP A 213 6.52 6.07 -2.54
CA TRP A 213 6.42 7.43 -1.98
C TRP A 213 6.53 7.47 -0.47
N ILE A 214 5.98 6.47 0.23
CA ILE A 214 6.09 6.37 1.68
C ILE A 214 7.52 6.01 2.08
N GLU A 215 8.15 5.07 1.38
CA GLU A 215 9.55 4.68 1.60
C GLU A 215 10.48 5.89 1.48
N THR A 216 10.38 6.62 0.37
CA THR A 216 11.18 7.83 0.11
C THR A 216 10.91 8.94 1.13
N SER A 217 9.68 9.09 1.62
CA SER A 217 9.34 10.05 2.69
C SER A 217 10.04 9.70 4.01
N VAL A 218 10.05 8.42 4.40
CA VAL A 218 10.73 7.93 5.61
C VAL A 218 12.25 8.10 5.49
N ILE A 219 12.82 7.79 4.32
CA ILE A 219 14.24 7.99 4.03
C ILE A 219 14.62 9.48 4.11
N SER A 220 13.80 10.35 3.52
CA SER A 220 14.01 11.80 3.57
C SER A 220 14.00 12.33 5.01
N LEU A 221 13.02 11.88 5.82
CA LEU A 221 12.96 12.22 7.24
C LEU A 221 14.22 11.77 8.00
N PHE A 222 14.73 10.56 7.69
CA PHE A 222 15.97 10.06 8.27
C PHE A 222 17.16 10.96 7.93
N LEU A 223 17.34 11.30 6.64
CA LEU A 223 18.44 12.15 6.19
C LEU A 223 18.37 13.54 6.84
N PHE A 224 17.17 14.12 6.92
CA PHE A 224 16.93 15.40 7.58
C PHE A 224 17.33 15.36 9.06
N LEU A 225 16.84 14.38 9.82
CA LEU A 225 17.12 14.28 11.25
C LEU A 225 18.59 13.96 11.54
N LYS A 226 19.20 13.07 10.75
CA LYS A 226 20.59 12.63 10.97
C LYS A 226 21.60 13.72 10.63
N TYR A 227 21.43 14.42 9.52
CA TYR A 227 22.46 15.33 9.00
C TYR A 227 22.15 16.81 9.24
N PHE A 228 20.88 17.25 9.17
CA PHE A 228 20.55 18.66 9.28
C PHE A 228 20.27 19.11 10.72
N VAL A 229 19.52 18.31 11.50
CA VAL A 229 19.20 18.68 12.89
C VAL A 229 20.40 18.44 13.81
N ARG A 230 21.02 17.26 13.71
CA ARG A 230 22.17 16.92 14.54
C ARG A 230 23.43 17.72 14.17
N GLY A 231 23.58 18.10 12.91
CA GLY A 231 24.64 19.02 12.47
C GLY A 231 24.51 20.40 13.09
N LYS A 232 23.29 20.96 13.15
CA LYS A 232 23.02 22.24 13.82
C LYS A 232 23.27 22.21 15.32
N GLU A 233 22.89 21.13 16.02
CA GLU A 233 23.21 20.99 17.46
C GLU A 233 24.72 20.95 17.73
N PHE A 234 25.50 20.38 16.81
CA PHE A 234 26.96 20.34 16.91
C PHE A 234 27.59 21.72 16.64
N GLU A 235 27.17 22.41 15.57
CA GLU A 235 27.64 23.78 15.25
C GLU A 235 27.30 24.78 16.36
N ILE A 236 26.12 24.67 16.97
CA ILE A 236 25.71 25.54 18.09
C ILE A 236 26.57 25.26 19.33
N LYS A 237 26.91 23.99 19.61
CA LYS A 237 27.81 23.65 20.72
C LYS A 237 29.24 24.12 20.50
N GLU A 238 29.75 24.09 19.27
CA GLU A 238 31.06 24.68 18.97
C GLU A 238 31.06 26.19 19.15
N LYS A 239 30.02 26.90 18.69
CA LYS A 239 29.93 28.36 18.84
C LYS A 239 29.77 28.86 20.28
N ILE A 240 29.29 28.03 21.20
CA ILE A 240 29.13 28.39 22.63
C ILE A 240 30.42 28.12 23.44
N ASN A 241 31.34 27.30 22.90
CA ASN A 241 32.60 26.94 23.56
C ASN A 241 33.82 27.76 23.06
N PHE A 242 33.60 28.87 22.36
CA PHE A 242 34.59 29.90 22.03
C PHE A 242 34.22 31.21 22.73
#